data_AF-A0A1J7CLM0-F1
#
_entry.id   AF-A0A1J7CLM0-F1
#
_cell.length_a   1.000
_cell.length_b   1.000
_cell.length_c   1.000
_cell.angle_alpha   90.00
_cell.angle_beta   90.00
_cell.angle_gamma   90.00
#
_symmetry.space_group_name_H-M   'P 1'
#
loop_
_entity.id
_entity.type
_entity.pdbx_description
1 polymer ?
#
loop_
_entity_poly.entity_id
_entity_poly.type
_entity_poly.pdbx_seq_one_letter_code
_entity_poly.pdbx_strand_id
1 'polypeptide(L)'
;MKTKFYIITFIGLLFYCCQQKDSIDSNENIDLDSVEISGIDNEMLREWFSLNRHSDSIVASARLIIKERRGEVEFHPQDEREYITTCINEAQQHLDELKRKVKYIREFAVQIKKYDPEVQHKIDSLKEDYIQEELKLNESLSHLY
;
A
#
# COMPACT_ATOMS: atom_id res chain seq x y z
N MET A 1 -5.86 -53.44 -12.22
CA MET A 1 -6.67 -52.20 -12.13
C MET A 1 -5.83 -51.21 -11.32
N LYS A 2 -5.36 -50.04 -11.82
CA LYS A 2 -6.08 -48.90 -12.42
C LYS A 2 -7.25 -48.50 -11.50
N THR A 3 -7.28 -47.35 -10.81
CA THR A 3 -6.99 -46.00 -11.32
C THR A 3 -6.59 -44.94 -10.26
N LYS A 4 -5.62 -44.09 -10.65
CA LYS A 4 -5.59 -42.61 -10.47
C LYS A 4 -5.34 -42.00 -9.07
N PHE A 5 -4.05 -41.85 -8.72
CA PHE A 5 -3.59 -40.64 -8.02
C PHE A 5 -3.52 -39.47 -9.03
N TYR A 6 -4.56 -38.63 -9.06
CA TYR A 6 -4.52 -37.31 -9.70
C TYR A 6 -4.90 -36.29 -8.63
N ILE A 7 -4.00 -35.32 -8.35
CA ILE A 7 -4.25 -33.97 -7.77
C ILE A 7 -2.94 -33.30 -7.30
N ILE A 8 -1.87 -34.05 -6.99
CA ILE A 8 -0.61 -33.47 -6.47
C ILE A 8 0.35 -32.98 -7.59
N THR A 9 0.04 -33.22 -8.86
CA THR A 9 0.91 -32.84 -10.01
C THR A 9 0.69 -31.42 -10.55
N PHE A 10 -0.16 -30.59 -9.92
CA PHE A 10 -0.50 -29.25 -10.44
C PHE A 10 0.28 -28.09 -9.81
N ILE A 11 0.90 -28.30 -8.64
CA ILE A 11 1.64 -27.23 -7.92
C ILE A 11 3.05 -27.01 -8.54
N GLY A 12 3.66 -28.05 -9.13
CA GLY A 12 4.98 -27.95 -9.75
C GLY A 12 5.02 -27.13 -11.06
N LEU A 13 3.90 -27.00 -11.78
CA LEU A 13 3.88 -26.32 -13.08
C LEU A 13 3.86 -24.79 -12.96
N LEU A 14 3.34 -24.24 -11.84
CA LEU A 14 3.28 -22.79 -11.62
C LEU A 14 4.60 -22.19 -11.14
N PHE A 15 5.53 -23.00 -10.61
CA PHE A 15 6.87 -22.54 -10.21
C PHE A 15 7.92 -22.67 -11.31
N TYR A 16 7.62 -23.34 -12.44
CA TYR A 16 8.59 -23.56 -13.51
C TYR A 16 8.60 -22.45 -14.59
N CYS A 17 7.65 -21.52 -14.58
CA CYS A 17 7.56 -20.45 -15.58
C CYS A 17 8.42 -19.20 -15.30
N CYS A 18 9.14 -19.14 -14.17
CA CYS A 18 9.83 -17.92 -13.72
C CYS A 18 11.35 -18.05 -13.54
N GLN A 19 12.00 -19.13 -13.99
CA GLN A 19 13.46 -19.25 -13.94
C GLN A 19 14.06 -19.89 -15.20
N GLN A 20 15.05 -19.19 -15.78
CA GLN A 20 15.89 -19.56 -16.96
C GLN A 20 15.11 -19.60 -18.30
N LYS A 21 15.65 -19.25 -19.48
CA LYS A 21 17.03 -18.87 -19.94
C LYS A 21 16.90 -18.09 -21.29
N ASP A 22 17.80 -17.23 -21.79
CA ASP A 22 19.10 -16.65 -21.38
C ASP A 22 19.23 -15.19 -21.95
N SER A 23 20.44 -14.66 -22.14
CA SER A 23 20.75 -13.40 -22.84
C SER A 23 20.64 -13.43 -24.38
N ILE A 24 20.40 -12.25 -24.99
CA ILE A 24 21.22 -11.68 -26.08
C ILE A 24 20.96 -10.17 -26.18
N ASP A 25 22.02 -9.44 -26.51
CA ASP A 25 22.11 -7.98 -26.58
C ASP A 25 21.43 -7.40 -27.84
N SER A 26 20.63 -6.36 -27.67
CA SER A 26 20.27 -5.42 -28.75
C SER A 26 19.72 -4.10 -28.19
N ASN A 27 20.66 -3.21 -27.86
CA ASN A 27 20.55 -1.75 -27.96
C ASN A 27 19.37 -1.24 -28.83
N GLU A 28 18.33 -0.71 -28.19
CA GLU A 28 17.59 0.45 -28.71
C GLU A 28 17.41 1.49 -27.59
N ASN A 29 17.87 2.70 -27.84
CA ASN A 29 17.79 3.83 -26.92
C ASN A 29 16.31 4.16 -26.60
N ILE A 30 15.89 3.90 -25.36
CA ILE A 30 14.96 4.82 -24.71
C ILE A 30 15.83 5.85 -24.01
N ASP A 31 16.20 6.85 -24.81
CA ASP A 31 16.85 8.08 -24.38
C ASP A 31 15.86 8.84 -23.49
N LEU A 32 15.83 8.45 -22.21
CA LEU A 32 14.98 9.06 -21.20
C LEU A 32 15.70 10.32 -20.74
N ASP A 33 15.57 11.33 -21.60
CA ASP A 33 16.29 12.60 -21.64
C ASP A 33 16.70 13.07 -20.25
N SER A 34 18.01 13.28 -20.09
CA SER A 34 18.69 13.42 -18.82
C SER A 34 18.36 14.76 -18.17
N VAL A 35 17.20 14.82 -17.52
CA VAL A 35 17.01 15.70 -16.37
C VAL A 35 17.94 15.17 -15.28
N GLU A 36 19.18 15.67 -15.26
CA GLU A 36 20.13 15.49 -14.16
C GLU A 36 19.50 16.08 -12.88
N ILE A 37 18.78 15.24 -12.15
CA ILE A 37 18.41 15.48 -10.75
C ILE A 37 19.66 15.23 -9.89
N SER A 38 20.74 15.98 -10.16
CA SER A 38 22.09 15.80 -9.57
C SER A 38 22.20 16.31 -8.12
N GLY A 39 21.16 16.07 -7.32
CA GLY A 39 21.05 16.56 -5.95
C GLY A 39 19.82 16.05 -5.19
N ILE A 40 19.23 14.92 -5.60
CA ILE A 40 18.30 14.18 -4.76
C ILE A 40 18.85 12.76 -4.60
N ASP A 41 18.93 12.30 -3.36
CA ASP A 41 19.40 10.94 -3.06
C ASP A 41 18.43 9.90 -3.67
N ASN A 42 19.00 8.97 -4.43
CA ASN A 42 18.30 7.87 -5.08
C ASN A 42 17.62 6.97 -4.03
N GLU A 43 18.25 6.79 -2.86
CA GLU A 43 17.68 6.04 -1.75
C GLU A 43 16.40 6.72 -1.19
N MET A 44 16.45 8.02 -0.94
CA MET A 44 15.29 8.77 -0.46
C MET A 44 14.13 8.76 -1.48
N LEU A 45 14.40 8.93 -2.77
CA LEU A 45 13.36 8.83 -3.81
C LEU A 45 12.73 7.43 -3.84
N ARG A 46 13.54 6.39 -3.70
CA ARG A 46 13.07 5.00 -3.66
C ARG A 46 12.23 4.70 -2.42
N GLU A 47 12.61 5.22 -1.25
CA GLU A 47 11.75 5.16 -0.05
C GLU A 47 10.42 5.89 -0.29
N TRP A 48 10.45 7.09 -0.86
CA TRP A 48 9.25 7.88 -1.16
C TRP A 48 8.29 7.15 -2.10
N PHE A 49 8.78 6.58 -3.21
CA PHE A 49 7.93 5.80 -4.13
C PHE A 49 7.38 4.53 -3.46
N SER A 50 8.16 3.90 -2.57
CA SER A 50 7.72 2.73 -1.79
C SER A 50 6.57 3.09 -0.85
N LEU A 51 6.74 4.12 -0.01
CA LEU A 51 5.71 4.62 0.91
C LEU A 51 4.46 5.07 0.14
N ASN A 52 4.64 5.75 -0.99
CA ASN A 52 3.53 6.17 -1.82
C ASN A 52 2.70 4.97 -2.33
N ARG A 53 3.34 3.94 -2.88
CA ARG A 53 2.68 2.72 -3.37
C ARG A 53 2.02 1.93 -2.23
N HIS A 54 2.69 1.82 -1.08
CA HIS A 54 2.16 1.16 0.13
C HIS A 54 0.88 1.86 0.61
N SER A 55 0.90 3.19 0.70
CA SER A 55 -0.24 3.98 1.12
C SER A 55 -1.46 3.85 0.18
N ASP A 56 -1.25 3.83 -1.14
CA ASP A 56 -2.35 3.59 -2.10
C ASP A 56 -2.95 2.18 -1.94
N SER A 57 -2.11 1.17 -1.68
CA SER A 57 -2.54 -0.22 -1.43
C SER A 57 -3.40 -0.35 -0.16
N ILE A 58 -3.00 0.31 0.93
CA ILE A 58 -3.76 0.34 2.19
C ILE A 58 -5.07 1.11 2.03
N VAL A 59 -5.03 2.30 1.44
CA VAL A 59 -6.23 3.12 1.22
C VAL A 59 -7.23 2.40 0.30
N ALA A 60 -6.77 1.63 -0.68
CA ALA A 60 -7.64 0.79 -1.50
C ALA A 60 -8.25 -0.38 -0.69
N SER A 61 -7.42 -1.13 0.03
CA SER A 61 -7.85 -2.30 0.82
C SER A 61 -8.84 -1.92 1.93
N ALA A 62 -8.52 -0.90 2.72
CA ALA A 62 -9.38 -0.37 3.77
C ALA A 62 -10.75 0.08 3.25
N ARG A 63 -10.79 0.77 2.10
CA ARG A 63 -12.05 1.16 1.46
C ARG A 63 -12.91 -0.04 1.05
N LEU A 64 -12.29 -1.14 0.60
CA LEU A 64 -13.03 -2.34 0.23
C LEU A 64 -13.66 -2.99 1.48
N ILE A 65 -12.87 -3.21 2.53
CA ILE A 65 -13.34 -3.80 3.80
C ILE A 65 -14.48 -2.98 4.42
N ILE A 66 -14.30 -1.65 4.54
CA ILE A 66 -15.32 -0.76 5.11
C ILE A 66 -16.59 -0.75 4.26
N LYS A 67 -16.46 -0.81 2.92
CA LYS A 67 -17.62 -0.86 2.02
C LYS A 67 -18.36 -2.18 2.09
N GLU A 68 -17.63 -3.29 2.16
CA GLU A 68 -18.17 -4.65 2.29
C GLU A 68 -18.95 -4.77 3.59
N ARG A 69 -18.33 -4.49 4.75
CA ARG A 69 -19.01 -4.54 6.04
C ARG A 69 -20.20 -3.60 6.14
N ARG A 70 -20.10 -2.37 5.60
CA ARG A 70 -21.24 -1.45 5.55
C ARG A 70 -22.42 -1.97 4.72
N GLY A 71 -22.16 -2.81 3.72
CA GLY A 71 -23.20 -3.55 2.98
C GLY A 71 -23.79 -4.72 3.77
N GLU A 72 -23.05 -5.28 4.72
CA GLU A 72 -23.47 -6.42 5.54
C GLU A 72 -24.25 -6.03 6.80
N VAL A 73 -24.02 -4.83 7.37
CA VAL A 73 -24.65 -4.33 8.61
C VAL A 73 -26.14 -4.69 8.72
N GLU A 74 -26.94 -4.45 7.68
CA GLU A 74 -28.41 -4.63 7.74
C GLU A 74 -28.87 -6.10 7.87
N PHE A 75 -27.97 -7.07 7.73
CA PHE A 75 -28.28 -8.49 7.96
C PHE A 75 -28.06 -8.92 9.43
N HIS A 76 -27.51 -8.04 10.28
CA HIS A 76 -27.23 -8.34 11.68
C HIS A 76 -28.39 -8.00 12.64
N PRO A 77 -28.46 -8.67 13.82
CA PRO A 77 -29.27 -8.25 14.97
C PRO A 77 -29.10 -6.77 15.34
N GLN A 78 -30.09 -6.19 16.04
CA GLN A 78 -30.11 -4.75 16.35
C GLN A 78 -28.95 -4.31 17.26
N ASP A 79 -28.57 -5.15 18.20
CA ASP A 79 -27.46 -5.00 19.14
C ASP A 79 -26.10 -5.13 18.45
N GLU A 80 -25.94 -6.12 17.57
CA GLU A 80 -24.73 -6.24 16.72
C GLU A 80 -24.57 -5.04 15.77
N ARG A 81 -25.68 -4.53 15.20
CA ARG A 81 -25.65 -3.40 14.25
C ARG A 81 -25.06 -2.13 14.84
N GLU A 82 -25.36 -1.80 16.09
CA GLU A 82 -24.83 -0.59 16.75
C GLU A 82 -23.31 -0.71 16.97
N TYR A 83 -22.84 -1.88 17.39
CA TYR A 83 -21.40 -2.18 17.53
C TYR A 83 -20.67 -2.11 16.17
N ILE A 84 -21.14 -2.86 15.17
CA ILE A 84 -20.49 -2.90 13.84
C ILE A 84 -20.49 -1.51 13.19
N THR A 85 -21.58 -0.74 13.33
CA THR A 85 -21.64 0.65 12.84
C THR A 85 -20.60 1.54 13.50
N THR A 86 -20.33 1.34 14.80
CA THR A 86 -19.31 2.10 15.54
C THR A 86 -17.91 1.77 14.99
N CYS A 87 -17.55 0.50 14.89
CA CYS A 87 -16.25 0.06 14.33
C CYS A 87 -16.06 0.52 12.87
N ILE A 88 -17.11 0.50 12.05
CA ILE A 88 -17.11 1.03 10.68
C ILE A 88 -16.81 2.54 10.65
N ASN A 89 -17.36 3.31 11.59
CA ASN A 89 -17.15 4.75 11.66
C ASN A 89 -15.74 5.10 12.15
N GLU A 90 -15.21 4.36 13.12
CA GLU A 90 -13.82 4.49 13.60
C GLU A 90 -12.82 4.17 12.47
N ALA A 91 -12.99 3.04 11.78
CA ALA A 91 -12.15 2.67 10.64
C ALA A 91 -12.24 3.70 9.49
N GLN A 92 -13.42 4.26 9.23
CA GLN A 92 -13.60 5.33 8.25
C GLN A 92 -12.89 6.62 8.66
N GLN A 93 -12.93 6.99 9.94
CA GLN A 93 -12.21 8.15 10.48
C GLN A 93 -10.69 8.01 10.30
N HIS A 94 -10.12 6.86 10.69
CA HIS A 94 -8.68 6.59 10.52
C HIS A 94 -8.26 6.52 9.05
N LEU A 95 -9.12 5.98 8.18
CA LEU A 95 -8.89 5.98 6.73
C LEU A 95 -8.84 7.40 6.15
N ASP A 96 -9.75 8.29 6.59
CA ASP A 96 -9.78 9.68 6.12
C ASP A 96 -8.61 10.51 6.65
N GLU A 97 -8.18 10.26 7.90
CA GLU A 97 -6.98 10.87 8.48
C GLU A 97 -5.70 10.38 7.80
N LEU A 98 -5.58 9.08 7.51
CA LEU A 98 -4.47 8.52 6.74
C LEU A 98 -4.41 9.14 5.33
N LYS A 99 -5.55 9.26 4.64
CA LYS A 99 -5.65 9.96 3.35
C LYS A 99 -5.19 11.42 3.45
N ARG A 100 -5.51 12.12 4.54
CA ARG A 100 -5.09 13.51 4.79
C ARG A 100 -3.57 13.62 4.97
N LYS A 101 -2.98 12.75 5.78
CA LYS A 101 -1.53 12.66 6.00
C LYS A 101 -0.78 12.31 4.70
N VAL A 102 -1.21 11.29 3.98
CA VAL A 102 -0.65 10.88 2.67
C VAL A 102 -0.73 12.01 1.64
N LYS A 103 -1.84 12.76 1.59
CA LYS A 103 -1.96 13.94 0.73
C LYS A 103 -0.93 15.02 1.10
N TYR A 104 -0.82 15.38 2.38
CA TYR A 104 0.15 16.37 2.84
C TYR A 104 1.59 15.95 2.54
N ILE A 105 1.91 14.66 2.73
CA ILE A 105 3.21 14.05 2.40
C ILE A 105 3.53 14.22 0.91
N ARG A 106 2.58 13.92 0.01
CA ARG A 106 2.72 14.12 -1.44
C ARG A 106 2.95 15.59 -1.79
N GLU A 107 2.17 16.49 -1.21
CA GLU A 107 2.29 17.94 -1.42
C GLU A 107 3.63 18.48 -0.92
N PHE A 108 4.17 17.95 0.19
CA PHE A 108 5.48 18.28 0.72
C PHE A 108 6.61 17.76 -0.18
N ALA A 109 6.54 16.50 -0.63
CA ALA A 109 7.53 15.92 -1.53
C ALA A 109 7.67 16.69 -2.86
N VAL A 110 6.55 17.16 -3.44
CA VAL A 110 6.56 17.97 -4.67
C VAL A 110 7.22 19.35 -4.48
N GLN A 111 7.31 19.87 -3.26
CA GLN A 111 7.99 21.14 -2.96
C GLN A 111 9.51 21.00 -2.84
N ILE A 112 10.03 19.79 -2.61
CA ILE A 112 11.46 19.51 -2.47
C ILE A 112 12.10 19.43 -3.87
N LYS A 113 12.60 20.58 -4.37
CA LYS A 113 13.29 20.66 -5.68
C LYS A 113 14.70 20.07 -5.68
N LYS A 114 15.37 20.11 -4.52
CA LYS A 114 16.66 19.47 -4.22
C LYS A 114 16.59 19.00 -2.77
N TYR A 115 17.22 17.88 -2.48
CA TYR A 115 17.27 17.39 -1.09
C TYR A 115 18.15 18.33 -0.25
N ASP A 116 17.67 18.61 0.96
CA ASP A 116 18.35 19.42 1.96
C ASP A 116 18.38 18.59 3.26
N PRO A 117 19.54 18.28 3.85
CA PRO A 117 19.61 17.58 5.12
C PRO A 117 18.79 18.26 6.24
N GLU A 118 18.57 19.58 6.17
CA GLU A 118 17.71 20.28 7.13
C GLU A 118 16.24 19.83 7.04
N VAL A 119 15.75 19.28 5.92
CA VAL A 119 14.37 18.76 5.84
C VAL A 119 14.21 17.33 6.38
N GLN A 120 15.31 16.61 6.66
CA GLN A 120 15.25 15.18 7.05
C GLN A 120 14.41 14.97 8.32
N HIS A 121 14.57 15.81 9.35
CA HIS A 121 13.79 15.73 10.59
C HIS A 121 12.27 15.81 10.34
N LYS A 122 11.85 16.56 9.31
CA LYS A 122 10.45 16.70 8.91
C LYS A 122 9.99 15.49 8.10
N ILE A 123 10.85 14.89 7.29
CA ILE A 123 10.58 13.63 6.60
C ILE A 123 10.35 12.51 7.62
N ASP A 124 11.24 12.38 8.61
CA ASP A 124 11.14 11.38 9.68
C ASP A 124 9.87 11.56 10.51
N SER A 125 9.58 12.80 10.93
CA SER A 125 8.34 13.14 11.63
C SER A 125 7.10 12.76 10.82
N LEU A 126 7.07 13.03 9.51
CA LEU A 126 5.93 12.66 8.65
C LEU A 126 5.80 11.15 8.42
N LYS A 127 6.93 10.43 8.39
CA LYS A 127 6.98 8.96 8.30
C LYS A 127 6.42 8.33 9.57
N GLU A 128 6.78 8.84 10.74
CA GLU A 128 6.18 8.44 12.03
C GLU A 128 4.68 8.76 12.06
N ASP A 129 4.30 9.99 11.69
CA ASP A 129 2.90 10.46 11.66
C ASP A 129 2.00 9.57 10.77
N TYR A 130 2.56 9.06 9.67
CA TYR A 130 1.93 8.11 8.75
C TYR A 130 1.82 6.71 9.38
N ILE A 131 2.92 6.17 9.94
CA ILE A 131 2.95 4.83 10.55
C ILE A 131 1.96 4.73 11.73
N GLN A 132 1.91 5.75 12.59
CA GLN A 132 0.97 5.78 13.72
C GLN A 132 -0.49 5.74 13.26
N GLU A 133 -0.82 6.36 12.12
CA GLU A 133 -2.21 6.34 11.60
C GLU A 133 -2.52 5.05 10.83
N GLU A 134 -1.55 4.48 10.12
CA GLU A 134 -1.65 3.13 9.53
C GLU A 134 -1.93 2.08 10.62
N LEU A 135 -1.27 2.17 11.77
CA LEU A 135 -1.51 1.27 12.90
C LEU A 135 -2.93 1.37 13.46
N LYS A 136 -3.45 2.58 13.71
CA LYS A 136 -4.84 2.78 14.17
C LYS A 136 -5.87 2.32 13.14
N LEU A 137 -5.59 2.53 11.84
CA LEU A 137 -6.44 2.00 10.78
C LEU A 137 -6.44 0.48 10.79
N ASN A 138 -5.29 -0.17 10.93
CA ASN A 138 -5.21 -1.63 11.01
C ASN A 138 -5.88 -2.19 12.29
N GLU A 139 -5.78 -1.49 13.42
CA GLU A 139 -6.48 -1.84 14.67
C GLU A 139 -8.00 -1.74 14.52
N SER A 140 -8.51 -0.61 14.01
CA SER A 140 -9.96 -0.43 13.77
C SER A 140 -10.51 -1.37 12.68
N LEU A 141 -9.73 -1.67 11.64
CA LEU A 141 -10.07 -2.72 10.66
C LEU A 141 -10.04 -4.13 11.28
N SER A 142 -9.26 -4.37 12.36
CA SER A 142 -9.22 -5.68 13.03
C SER A 142 -10.57 -6.05 13.68
N HIS A 143 -11.34 -5.04 14.09
CA HIS A 143 -12.72 -5.21 14.59
C HIS A 143 -13.75 -5.46 13.46
N LEU A 144 -13.32 -5.40 12.20
CA LEU A 144 -14.14 -5.66 11.01
C LEU A 144 -13.83 -6.99 10.32
N TYR A 145 -13.09 -7.91 10.96
CA TYR A 145 -12.84 -9.28 10.46
C TYR A 145 -13.61 -10.34 11.26
#